data_AF-A0A6V7J6B9-F1
#
_entry.id   AF-A0A6V7J6B9-F1
#
_cell.length_a   1.000
_cell.length_b   1.000
_cell.length_c   1.000
_cell.angle_alpha   90.00
_cell.angle_beta   90.00
_cell.angle_gamma   90.00
#
_symmetry.space_group_name_H-M   'P 1'
#
loop_
_entity.id
_entity.type
_entity.pdbx_description
1 polymer ?
#
loop_
_entity_poly.entity_id
_entity_poly.type
_entity_poly.pdbx_seq_one_letter_code
_entity_poly.pdbx_strand_id
1 'polypeptide(L)'
;VISKHAENLLQLDNGKKIPPTGWKCEKCDLTQNLWLNLTDGSILCGRRFYDGSGGNDHAVEHYHTTKYPLAVKLGTITKEGTGDVFSYDEDEMVEDPNLIAHLAHWGINIAQLEKTEKSMVELELDLNQKFGEWVALQEAGSKLTPIYGSGYTGLTNLGNSCYLNSVMQTVFVVPDFIRR
;
A
#
# COMPACT_ATOMS: atom_id res chain seq x y z
N VAL A 1 -15.30 -1.45 -11.30
CA VAL A 1 -16.71 -1.02 -11.08
C VAL A 1 -16.77 0.47 -11.33
N ILE A 2 -17.67 0.94 -12.18
CA ILE A 2 -17.78 2.39 -12.47
C ILE A 2 -18.37 3.11 -11.25
N SER A 3 -17.74 4.22 -10.83
CA SER A 3 -18.24 4.99 -9.69
C SER A 3 -19.58 5.64 -10.00
N LYS A 4 -20.50 5.62 -9.03
CA LYS A 4 -21.75 6.39 -9.09
C LYS A 4 -21.54 7.91 -9.13
N HIS A 5 -20.36 8.40 -8.76
CA HIS A 5 -20.02 9.82 -8.72
C HIS A 5 -19.36 10.32 -10.01
N ALA A 6 -18.90 9.43 -10.90
CA ALA A 6 -18.10 9.80 -12.07
C ALA A 6 -18.82 10.70 -13.09
N GLU A 7 -20.13 10.56 -13.25
CA GLU A 7 -20.89 11.35 -14.23
C GLU A 7 -21.23 12.75 -13.73
N ASN A 8 -21.50 12.89 -12.42
CA ASN A 8 -22.00 14.13 -11.82
C ASN A 8 -21.00 14.75 -10.83
N LEU A 9 -19.71 14.45 -11.00
CA LEU A 9 -18.68 14.94 -10.11
C LEU A 9 -18.56 16.46 -10.24
N LEU A 10 -18.86 17.17 -9.16
CA LEU A 10 -18.58 18.60 -9.09
C LEU A 10 -17.07 18.81 -8.97
N GLN A 11 -16.51 19.65 -9.85
CA GLN A 11 -15.15 20.16 -9.74
C GLN A 11 -15.19 21.66 -9.45
N LEU A 12 -14.54 22.08 -8.37
CA LEU A 12 -14.50 23.47 -7.95
C LEU A 12 -13.53 24.26 -8.82
N ASP A 13 -13.93 25.48 -9.19
CA ASP A 13 -13.04 26.43 -9.87
C ASP A 13 -12.39 27.35 -8.84
N ASN A 14 -11.31 26.85 -8.22
CA ASN A 14 -10.53 27.56 -7.20
C ASN A 14 -9.20 28.11 -7.73
N GLY A 15 -9.00 28.11 -9.07
CA GLY A 15 -7.79 28.60 -9.72
C GLY A 15 -6.54 27.72 -9.55
N LYS A 16 -6.65 26.56 -8.91
CA LYS A 16 -5.51 25.65 -8.69
C LYS A 16 -5.14 24.90 -9.97
N LYS A 17 -3.84 24.77 -10.21
CA LYS A 17 -3.27 23.93 -11.27
C LYS A 17 -2.24 23.00 -10.68
N ILE A 18 -2.30 21.74 -11.10
CA ILE A 18 -1.44 20.69 -10.56
C ILE A 18 -0.22 20.54 -11.47
N PRO A 19 1.01 20.66 -10.93
CA PRO A 19 2.22 20.46 -11.73
C PRO A 19 2.29 18.99 -12.21
N PRO A 20 3.04 18.70 -13.30
CA PRO A 20 3.16 17.34 -13.81
C PRO A 20 4.03 16.42 -12.94
N THR A 21 4.88 16.98 -12.06
CA THR A 21 5.78 16.26 -11.17
C THR A 21 6.04 17.05 -9.89
N GLY A 22 6.73 16.43 -8.92
CA GLY A 22 7.17 17.11 -7.69
C GLY A 22 6.06 17.27 -6.65
N TRP A 23 5.06 16.40 -6.67
CA TRP A 23 3.95 16.45 -5.73
C TRP A 23 4.39 16.16 -4.30
N LYS A 24 3.71 16.82 -3.37
CA LYS A 24 3.91 16.68 -1.93
C LYS A 24 2.54 16.75 -1.26
N CYS A 25 2.35 15.99 -0.18
CA CYS A 25 1.16 16.13 0.65
C CYS A 25 1.08 17.55 1.22
N GLU A 26 -0.12 18.14 1.19
CA GLU A 26 -0.34 19.50 1.71
C GLU A 26 -0.29 19.59 3.25
N LYS A 27 -0.37 18.45 3.95
CA LYS A 27 -0.38 18.37 5.43
C LYS A 27 0.88 17.75 6.04
N CYS A 28 1.76 17.12 5.26
CA CYS A 28 3.01 16.55 5.77
C CYS A 28 4.12 16.48 4.70
N ASP A 29 5.24 15.85 5.04
CA ASP A 29 6.42 15.79 4.17
C ASP A 29 6.44 14.65 3.14
N LEU A 30 5.38 13.84 3.06
CA LEU A 30 5.31 12.72 2.13
C LEU A 30 5.23 13.19 0.67
N THR A 31 6.04 12.56 -0.18
CA THR A 31 6.12 12.79 -1.63
C THR A 31 5.70 11.57 -2.45
N GLN A 32 5.25 10.51 -1.79
CA GLN A 32 4.80 9.23 -2.37
C GLN A 32 3.45 8.82 -1.79
N ASN A 33 2.74 7.92 -2.46
CA ASN A 33 1.39 7.49 -2.07
C ASN A 33 0.45 8.70 -1.89
N LEU A 34 0.45 9.57 -2.90
CA LEU A 34 -0.31 10.79 -2.92
C LEU A 34 -1.59 10.61 -3.73
N TRP A 35 -2.68 11.16 -3.22
CA TRP A 35 -4.01 11.08 -3.79
C TRP A 35 -4.48 12.50 -4.11
N LEU A 36 -4.83 12.73 -5.36
CA LEU A 36 -5.42 13.97 -5.85
C LEU A 36 -6.94 13.85 -5.75
N ASN A 37 -7.57 14.65 -4.89
CA ASN A 37 -9.02 14.73 -4.84
C ASN A 37 -9.54 15.43 -6.11
N LEU A 38 -10.47 14.78 -6.82
CA LEU A 38 -10.92 15.26 -8.12
C LEU A 38 -11.87 16.46 -8.02
N THR A 39 -12.47 16.73 -6.85
CA THR A 39 -13.40 17.85 -6.63
C THR A 39 -12.70 19.18 -6.35
N ASP A 40 -11.66 19.21 -5.51
CA ASP A 40 -11.01 20.46 -5.10
C ASP A 40 -9.51 20.56 -5.43
N GLY A 41 -8.93 19.48 -5.96
CA GLY A 41 -7.54 19.43 -6.39
C GLY A 41 -6.56 19.33 -5.21
N SER A 42 -7.01 18.98 -4.02
CA SER A 42 -6.14 18.71 -2.87
C SER A 42 -5.24 17.49 -3.10
N ILE A 43 -3.95 17.60 -2.80
CA ILE A 43 -2.98 16.50 -2.87
C ILE A 43 -2.62 16.06 -1.45
N LEU A 44 -3.04 14.84 -1.09
CA LEU A 44 -2.93 14.35 0.28
C LEU A 44 -2.43 12.91 0.31
N CYS A 45 -1.70 12.54 1.36
CA CYS A 45 -1.17 11.18 1.47
C CYS A 45 -2.27 10.16 1.82
N GLY A 46 -2.05 8.93 1.38
CA GLY A 46 -2.97 7.81 1.56
C GLY A 46 -3.07 7.31 3.00
N ARG A 47 -3.75 6.17 3.15
CA ARG A 47 -4.00 5.57 4.47
C ARG A 47 -2.73 5.05 5.13
N ARG A 48 -2.70 5.05 6.46
CA ARG A 48 -1.63 4.41 7.25
C ARG A 48 -1.89 2.91 7.40
N PHE A 49 -0.86 2.10 7.18
CA PHE A 49 -0.94 0.65 7.40
C PHE A 49 -0.55 0.28 8.84
N TYR A 50 -0.98 -0.90 9.28
CA TYR A 50 -0.76 -1.39 10.65
C TYR A 50 0.72 -1.65 10.98
N ASP A 51 1.55 -1.88 9.96
CA ASP A 51 2.99 -2.08 10.06
C ASP A 51 3.78 -0.76 10.17
N GLY A 52 3.07 0.38 10.18
CA GLY A 52 3.65 1.72 10.23
C GLY A 52 4.05 2.29 8.87
N SER A 53 3.87 1.54 7.77
CA SER A 53 4.09 2.01 6.40
C SER A 53 2.85 2.70 5.82
N GLY A 54 2.94 3.21 4.58
CA GLY A 54 1.84 3.88 3.89
C GLY A 54 1.87 5.40 4.01
N GLY A 55 0.71 6.01 4.28
CA GLY A 55 0.57 7.45 4.51
C GLY A 55 0.17 7.80 5.93
N ASN A 56 -0.41 9.00 6.11
CA ASN A 56 -0.84 9.54 7.41
C ASN A 56 -2.35 9.86 7.43
N ASP A 57 -3.15 9.17 6.62
CA ASP A 57 -4.62 9.27 6.59
C ASP A 57 -5.18 10.63 6.12
N HIS A 58 -4.33 11.56 5.68
CA HIS A 58 -4.78 12.92 5.33
C HIS A 58 -5.84 12.97 4.23
N ALA A 59 -5.77 12.10 3.21
CA ALA A 59 -6.75 12.07 2.14
C ALA A 59 -8.13 11.58 2.62
N VAL A 60 -8.17 10.60 3.53
CA VAL A 60 -9.44 10.10 4.10
C VAL A 60 -10.02 11.08 5.12
N GLU A 61 -9.18 11.74 5.93
CA GLU A 61 -9.60 12.83 6.82
C GLU A 61 -10.21 14.01 6.05
N HIS A 62 -9.63 14.33 4.89
CA HIS A 62 -10.16 15.35 4.00
C HIS A 62 -11.55 14.99 3.50
N TYR A 63 -11.74 13.77 3.02
CA TYR A 63 -13.08 13.28 2.66
C TYR A 63 -14.06 13.35 3.84
N HIS A 64 -13.64 13.00 5.06
CA HIS A 64 -14.54 13.10 6.22
C HIS A 64 -15.03 14.53 6.48
N THR A 65 -14.21 15.53 6.16
CA THR A 65 -14.51 16.95 6.34
C THR A 65 -15.32 17.53 5.18
N THR A 66 -14.94 17.24 3.94
CA THR A 66 -15.50 17.89 2.74
C THR A 66 -16.59 17.06 2.04
N LYS A 67 -16.57 15.74 2.24
CA LYS A 67 -17.39 14.75 1.54
C LYS A 67 -17.13 14.67 0.04
N TYR A 68 -15.94 15.06 -0.42
CA TYR A 68 -15.54 14.95 -1.82
C TYR A 68 -15.11 13.51 -2.16
N PRO A 69 -15.90 12.76 -2.95
CA PRO A 69 -15.88 11.30 -2.90
C PRO A 69 -14.71 10.66 -3.66
N LEU A 70 -14.23 11.28 -4.73
CA LEU A 70 -13.27 10.66 -5.64
C LEU A 70 -11.87 11.24 -5.51
N ALA A 71 -10.88 10.35 -5.43
CA ALA A 71 -9.48 10.71 -5.53
C ALA A 71 -8.71 9.73 -6.43
N VAL A 72 -7.76 10.25 -7.20
CA VAL A 72 -6.87 9.45 -8.05
C VAL A 72 -5.48 9.38 -7.44
N LYS A 73 -4.86 8.20 -7.47
CA LYS A 73 -3.49 8.01 -7.00
C LYS A 73 -2.50 8.57 -8.01
N LEU A 74 -1.77 9.61 -7.59
CA LEU A 74 -0.72 10.22 -8.40
C LEU A 74 0.40 9.20 -8.66
N GLY A 75 0.94 9.23 -9.89
CA GLY A 75 1.95 8.27 -10.33
C GLY A 75 1.41 6.96 -10.92
N THR A 76 0.11 6.67 -10.78
CA THR A 76 -0.53 5.51 -11.45
C THR A 76 -1.19 5.85 -12.79
N ILE A 77 -1.35 7.15 -13.07
CA ILE A 77 -2.02 7.65 -14.27
C ILE A 77 -1.18 7.30 -15.51
N THR A 78 -1.81 6.68 -16.51
CA THR A 78 -1.15 6.26 -17.75
C THR A 78 -1.52 7.18 -18.92
N LYS A 79 -0.79 7.03 -20.05
CA LYS A 79 -1.01 7.81 -21.27
C LYS A 79 -2.36 7.50 -21.94
N GLU A 80 -2.92 6.34 -21.64
CA GLU A 80 -4.24 5.89 -22.09
C GLU A 80 -5.39 6.55 -21.28
N GLY A 81 -5.06 7.36 -20.27
CA GLY A 81 -6.05 8.06 -19.45
C GLY A 81 -6.70 7.18 -18.38
N THR A 82 -6.06 6.07 -18.04
CA THR A 82 -6.45 5.23 -16.89
C THR A 82 -5.59 5.57 -15.68
N GLY A 83 -6.08 5.25 -14.49
CA GLY A 83 -5.37 5.46 -13.23
C GLY A 83 -6.13 4.83 -12.08
N ASP A 84 -5.46 4.66 -10.94
CA ASP A 84 -6.09 4.11 -9.76
C ASP A 84 -6.98 5.18 -9.11
N VAL A 85 -8.29 5.07 -9.32
CA VAL A 85 -9.28 5.96 -8.68
C VAL A 85 -9.92 5.23 -7.51
N PHE A 86 -9.97 5.89 -6.36
CA PHE A 86 -10.63 5.40 -5.16
C PHE A 86 -11.83 6.27 -4.84
N SER A 87 -12.95 5.62 -4.51
CA SER A 87 -14.15 6.27 -4.02
C SER A 87 -14.25 6.08 -2.52
N TYR A 88 -14.13 7.16 -1.75
CA TYR A 88 -14.30 7.11 -0.29
C TYR A 88 -15.73 6.85 0.13
N ASP A 89 -16.71 7.19 -0.71
CA ASP A 89 -18.12 6.97 -0.43
C ASP A 89 -18.56 5.53 -0.74
N GLU A 90 -17.91 4.87 -1.70
CA GLU A 90 -18.15 3.46 -2.05
C GLU A 90 -17.15 2.52 -1.32
N ASP A 91 -16.11 3.08 -0.69
CA ASP A 91 -14.98 2.39 -0.04
C ASP A 91 -14.32 1.33 -0.95
N GLU A 92 -14.22 1.61 -2.24
CA GLU A 92 -13.72 0.69 -3.26
C GLU A 92 -12.86 1.42 -4.31
N MET A 93 -11.97 0.66 -4.96
CA MET A 93 -11.35 1.07 -6.22
C MET A 93 -12.40 1.10 -7.33
N VAL A 94 -12.55 2.25 -7.97
CA VAL A 94 -13.58 2.51 -8.97
C VAL A 94 -12.96 2.92 -10.30
N GLU A 95 -13.74 2.77 -11.35
CA GLU A 95 -13.44 3.32 -12.67
C GLU A 95 -14.16 4.67 -12.81
N ASP A 96 -13.43 5.63 -13.37
CA ASP A 96 -13.96 6.93 -13.76
C ASP A 96 -13.84 7.07 -15.28
N PRO A 97 -14.93 6.83 -16.05
CA PRO A 97 -14.91 6.99 -17.50
C PRO A 97 -14.54 8.41 -17.97
N ASN A 98 -14.71 9.40 -17.09
CA ASN A 98 -14.44 10.82 -17.36
C ASN A 98 -13.10 11.29 -16.80
N LEU A 99 -12.22 10.36 -16.37
CA LEU A 99 -10.96 10.69 -15.69
C LEU A 99 -10.11 11.70 -16.48
N ILE A 100 -10.04 11.57 -17.80
CA ILE A 100 -9.29 12.50 -18.66
C ILE A 100 -9.84 13.93 -18.54
N ALA A 101 -11.16 14.08 -18.56
CA ALA A 101 -11.81 15.37 -18.42
C ALA A 101 -11.60 15.94 -17.00
N HIS A 102 -11.74 15.10 -15.98
CA HIS A 102 -11.51 15.50 -14.60
C HIS A 102 -10.07 15.93 -14.33
N LEU A 103 -9.08 15.29 -14.95
CA LEU A 103 -7.67 15.67 -14.86
C LEU A 103 -7.35 16.94 -15.65
N ALA A 104 -7.98 17.12 -16.82
CA ALA A 104 -7.81 18.32 -17.64
C ALA A 104 -8.27 19.60 -16.91
N HIS A 105 -9.31 19.52 -16.07
CA HIS A 105 -9.75 20.62 -15.20
C HIS A 105 -8.60 21.17 -14.34
N TRP A 106 -7.81 20.27 -13.76
CA TRP A 106 -6.65 20.58 -12.94
C TRP A 106 -5.39 20.95 -13.73
N GLY A 107 -5.47 20.99 -15.07
CA GLY A 107 -4.35 21.30 -15.96
C GLY A 107 -3.40 20.13 -16.19
N ILE A 108 -3.79 18.91 -15.83
CA ILE A 108 -2.97 17.72 -16.03
C ILE A 108 -3.17 17.21 -17.45
N ASN A 109 -2.10 17.25 -18.25
CA ASN A 109 -2.09 16.65 -19.58
C ASN A 109 -1.55 15.21 -19.50
N ILE A 110 -2.43 14.24 -19.65
CA ILE A 110 -2.09 12.80 -19.58
C ILE A 110 -1.00 12.37 -20.58
N ALA A 111 -0.85 13.08 -21.72
CA ALA A 111 0.18 12.76 -22.70
C ALA A 111 1.61 13.05 -22.18
N GLN A 112 1.72 13.91 -21.16
CA GLN A 112 3.00 14.27 -20.52
C GLN A 112 3.28 13.44 -19.25
N LEU A 113 2.33 12.61 -18.83
CA LEU A 113 2.51 11.77 -17.65
C LEU A 113 3.15 10.43 -18.03
N GLU A 114 3.99 9.95 -17.12
CA GLU A 114 4.52 8.59 -17.13
C GLU A 114 4.16 7.92 -15.82
N LYS A 115 3.80 6.64 -15.87
CA LYS A 115 3.51 5.84 -14.68
C LYS A 115 4.80 5.72 -13.86
N THR A 116 4.81 6.30 -12.66
CA THR A 116 5.96 6.37 -11.75
C THR A 116 5.74 5.61 -10.45
N GLU A 117 4.50 5.24 -10.13
CA GLU A 117 4.15 4.42 -8.97
C GLU A 117 3.47 3.11 -9.37
N LYS A 118 3.63 2.10 -8.51
CA LYS A 118 2.89 0.84 -8.62
C LYS A 118 1.40 1.08 -8.36
N SER A 119 0.56 0.44 -9.16
CA SER A 119 -0.87 0.40 -8.88
C SER A 119 -1.15 -0.38 -7.60
N MET A 120 -2.34 -0.20 -7.04
CA MET A 120 -2.78 -0.95 -5.85
C MET A 120 -2.78 -2.46 -6.11
N VAL A 121 -3.22 -2.89 -7.30
CA VAL A 121 -3.21 -4.31 -7.69
C VAL A 121 -1.77 -4.85 -7.78
N GLU A 122 -0.83 -4.08 -8.33
CA GLU A 122 0.58 -4.50 -8.37
C GLU A 122 1.18 -4.61 -6.97
N LEU A 123 0.82 -3.70 -6.06
CA LEU A 123 1.26 -3.76 -4.67
C LEU A 123 0.70 -4.99 -3.93
N GLU A 124 -0.57 -5.32 -4.16
CA GLU A 124 -1.21 -6.53 -3.59
C GLU A 124 -0.58 -7.82 -4.12
N LEU A 125 -0.24 -7.88 -5.41
CA LEU A 125 0.46 -9.03 -6.00
C LEU A 125 1.86 -9.20 -5.39
N ASP A 126 2.62 -8.12 -5.26
CA ASP A 126 3.93 -8.12 -4.60
C ASP A 126 3.84 -8.62 -3.15
N LEU A 127 2.84 -8.16 -2.39
CA LEU A 127 2.62 -8.60 -1.01
C LEU A 127 2.28 -10.08 -0.93
N ASN A 128 1.43 -10.58 -1.83
CA ASN A 128 1.09 -12.01 -1.90
C ASN A 128 2.29 -12.88 -2.30
N GLN A 129 3.13 -12.41 -3.24
CA GLN A 129 4.35 -13.12 -3.61
C GLN A 129 5.33 -13.20 -2.44
N LYS A 130 5.58 -12.07 -1.74
CA LYS A 130 6.42 -12.04 -0.54
C LYS A 130 5.87 -12.93 0.58
N PHE A 131 4.54 -13.00 0.73
CA PHE A 131 3.92 -13.94 1.65
C PHE A 131 4.20 -15.39 1.25
N GLY A 132 4.08 -15.72 -0.04
CA GLY A 132 4.47 -17.03 -0.58
C GLY A 132 5.94 -17.37 -0.36
N GLU A 133 6.85 -16.41 -0.51
CA GLU A 133 8.27 -16.56 -0.18
C GLU A 133 8.48 -16.83 1.32
N TRP A 134 7.71 -16.18 2.19
CA TRP A 134 7.77 -16.42 3.64
C TRP A 134 7.28 -17.81 4.03
N VAL A 135 6.20 -18.28 3.39
CA VAL A 135 5.69 -19.66 3.55
C VAL A 135 6.73 -20.67 3.05
N ALA A 136 7.39 -20.40 1.93
CA ALA A 136 8.46 -21.24 1.40
C ALA A 136 9.70 -21.28 2.33
N LEU A 137 10.09 -20.12 2.89
CA LEU A 137 11.19 -20.00 3.85
C LEU A 137 10.93 -20.71 5.18
N GLN A 138 9.67 -20.75 5.63
CA GLN A 138 9.28 -21.45 6.86
C GLN A 138 8.96 -22.93 6.66
N GLU A 139 9.02 -23.41 5.41
CA GLU A 139 8.59 -24.75 5.03
C GLU A 139 7.16 -25.07 5.54
N ALA A 140 6.34 -24.04 5.76
CA ALA A 140 5.03 -24.17 6.38
C ALA A 140 4.08 -24.89 5.40
N GLY A 141 3.89 -26.19 5.62
CA GLY A 141 3.11 -27.07 4.74
C GLY A 141 3.93 -28.16 4.04
N SER A 142 5.26 -28.13 4.15
CA SER A 142 6.13 -29.22 3.70
C SER A 142 6.03 -30.41 4.66
N LYS A 143 5.98 -31.62 4.11
CA LYS A 143 6.03 -32.86 4.90
C LYS A 143 7.48 -33.14 5.29
N LEU A 144 7.94 -32.54 6.38
CA LEU A 144 9.30 -32.72 6.88
C LEU A 144 9.50 -34.15 7.42
N THR A 145 10.71 -34.67 7.24
CA THR A 145 11.08 -36.00 7.76
C THR A 145 11.47 -35.86 9.24
N PRO A 146 10.80 -36.56 10.18
CA PRO A 146 11.18 -36.53 11.58
C PRO A 146 12.60 -37.08 11.79
N ILE A 147 13.40 -36.35 12.56
CA ILE A 147 14.77 -36.74 12.92
C ILE A 147 14.85 -37.10 14.41
N TYR A 148 15.74 -38.03 14.73
CA TYR A 148 15.93 -38.55 16.09
C TYR A 148 17.41 -38.75 16.37
N GLY A 149 17.81 -38.65 17.65
CA GLY A 149 19.17 -38.91 18.10
C GLY A 149 19.76 -37.78 18.93
N SER A 150 21.01 -37.98 19.35
CA SER A 150 21.75 -36.98 20.13
C SER A 150 21.90 -35.68 19.34
N GLY A 151 21.55 -34.55 19.96
CA GLY A 151 21.61 -33.22 19.32
C GLY A 151 20.35 -32.82 18.54
N TYR A 152 19.33 -33.68 18.46
CA TYR A 152 18.08 -33.42 17.74
C TYR A 152 16.83 -33.42 18.66
N THR A 153 17.02 -33.15 19.95
CA THR A 153 15.94 -33.13 20.94
C THR A 153 15.12 -31.86 20.81
N GLY A 154 13.83 -31.96 20.47
CA GLY A 154 12.91 -30.82 20.48
C GLY A 154 12.65 -30.29 21.90
N LEU A 155 12.37 -29.00 22.03
CA LEU A 155 12.01 -28.36 23.31
C LEU A 155 10.51 -28.03 23.34
N THR A 156 9.80 -28.52 24.35
CA THR A 156 8.38 -28.23 24.55
C THR A 156 8.19 -26.76 24.92
N ASN A 157 7.17 -26.12 24.32
CA ASN A 157 6.81 -24.77 24.67
C ASN A 157 6.09 -24.73 26.04
N LEU A 158 6.51 -23.82 26.93
CA LEU A 158 5.94 -23.65 28.27
C LEU A 158 5.04 -22.40 28.37
N GLY A 159 4.54 -21.90 27.24
CA GLY A 159 3.81 -20.64 27.11
C GLY A 159 4.77 -19.48 26.80
N ASN A 160 4.68 -18.93 25.59
CA ASN A 160 5.54 -17.84 25.08
C ASN A 160 7.06 -18.12 25.13
N SER A 161 7.51 -19.35 25.40
CA SER A 161 8.94 -19.69 25.54
C SER A 161 9.65 -20.01 24.22
N CYS A 162 9.05 -19.70 23.06
CA CYS A 162 9.60 -20.06 21.76
C CYS A 162 10.95 -19.36 21.50
N TYR A 163 11.09 -18.09 21.89
CA TYR A 163 12.35 -17.35 21.77
C TYR A 163 13.49 -18.03 22.55
N LEU A 164 13.19 -18.52 23.76
CA LEU A 164 14.16 -19.23 24.59
C LEU A 164 14.54 -20.57 23.96
N ASN A 165 13.56 -21.33 23.48
CA ASN A 165 13.81 -22.61 22.83
C ASN A 165 14.74 -22.45 21.60
N SER A 166 14.53 -21.42 20.78
CA SER A 166 15.39 -21.10 19.62
C SER A 166 16.82 -20.73 20.01
N VAL A 167 16.99 -19.91 21.05
CA VAL A 167 18.32 -19.52 21.54
C VAL A 167 19.05 -20.73 22.12
N MET A 168 18.37 -21.53 22.95
CA MET A 168 18.97 -22.71 23.58
C MET A 168 19.41 -23.76 22.56
N GLN A 169 18.57 -24.06 21.55
CA GLN A 169 18.92 -24.96 20.45
C GLN A 169 20.18 -24.49 19.72
N THR A 170 20.29 -23.19 19.43
CA THR A 170 21.47 -22.61 18.75
C THR A 170 22.73 -22.71 19.61
N VAL A 171 22.63 -22.36 20.89
CA VAL A 171 23.77 -22.33 21.82
C VAL A 171 24.35 -23.73 22.01
N PHE A 172 23.52 -24.76 22.12
CA PHE A 172 23.97 -26.16 22.29
C PHE A 172 24.42 -26.85 21.00
N VAL A 173 24.48 -26.13 19.87
CA VAL A 173 25.19 -26.57 18.66
C VAL A 173 26.64 -26.07 18.66
N VAL A 174 26.98 -25.04 19.45
CA VAL A 174 28.32 -24.45 19.51
C VAL A 174 29.26 -25.34 20.34
N PRO A 175 30.35 -25.89 19.76
CA PRO A 175 31.25 -26.82 20.47
C PRO A 175 31.83 -26.28 21.78
N ASP A 176 32.09 -24.98 21.85
CA ASP A 176 32.64 -24.30 23.02
C ASP A 176 31.66 -24.29 24.20
N PHE A 177 30.36 -24.26 23.93
CA PHE A 177 29.33 -24.33 24.96
C PHE A 177 29.08 -25.77 25.41
N ILE A 178 29.17 -26.74 24.49
CA ILE A 178 29.03 -28.17 24.80
C ILE A 178 30.19 -28.68 25.66
N ARG A 179 31.40 -28.15 25.45
CA ARG A 179 32.62 -28.57 26.15
C ARG A 179 32.83 -27.90 27.52
N ARG A 180 32.03 -26.89 27.86
CA ARG A 180 32.07 -26.19 29.15
C ARG A 180 31.22 -26.89 30.18
#